data_AF-A0A4Q9KMP4-F1
#
_entry.id   AF-A0A4Q9KMP4-F1
#
_cell.length_a   1.000
_cell.length_b   1.000
_cell.length_c   1.000
_cell.angle_alpha   90.00
_cell.angle_beta   90.00
_cell.angle_gamma   90.00
#
_symmetry.space_group_name_H-M   'P 1'
#
loop_
_entity.id
_entity.type
_entity.pdbx_description
1 polymer ?
#
loop_
_entity_poly.entity_id
_entity_poly.type
_entity_poly.pdbx_seq_one_letter_code
_entity_poly.pdbx_strand_id
1 'polypeptide(L)'
;MSATETTTLGEAADAKRGSLAHRLYTGQLSYDFVPKWRRWFVMSGVLLAISVIALATRGLNLSIDFRGGTQFVVPTAVTATSIDDYRRTVQALNLPDMAEVHVSTVGTGQVDVQVRSLNAEELGKVRSALAEKAQLQPAQVTNSLIGASWGQQITQAGVVALLVFLALVSLMIWVYFRDWKMSVAAISGLIHDLILTLGVFAVLQFAFSPASLIGILTILGYSLYDNVVVFDKVRENVKDITKQSRTYSEAANTSVNQVLVRSINTTIIGVLPVAAILFAGTFILGTGPLKDLGLALFVGMLTGAYSSVLIATPLLCLMREAEPAMKEHRARLARRVTRRSAPAAPSAPVATVAVQEASTLKLAPVATTDVPDLSQGFKQPPAARVQPSKSSRADRKKP
;
A
#
# COMPACT_ATOMS: atom_id res chain seq x y z
N MET A 1 -49.42 -33.29 -31.68
CA MET A 1 -48.44 -32.39 -32.33
C MET A 1 -47.89 -31.48 -31.24
N SER A 2 -46.66 -31.75 -30.82
CA SER A 2 -46.02 -31.14 -29.65
C SER A 2 -45.44 -29.77 -30.02
N ALA A 3 -45.77 -28.74 -29.24
CA ALA A 3 -45.14 -27.43 -29.34
C ALA A 3 -43.83 -27.46 -28.55
N THR A 4 -42.70 -27.22 -29.21
CA THR A 4 -41.39 -27.15 -28.57
C THR A 4 -40.50 -26.19 -29.34
N GLU A 5 -39.89 -25.27 -28.57
CA GLU A 5 -38.66 -24.52 -28.86
C GLU A 5 -38.65 -23.39 -29.90
N THR A 6 -38.90 -22.17 -29.41
CA THR A 6 -38.25 -20.95 -29.92
C THR A 6 -37.88 -20.02 -28.76
N THR A 7 -36.94 -20.43 -27.90
CA THR A 7 -36.39 -19.52 -26.86
C THR A 7 -34.96 -19.87 -26.47
N THR A 8 -33.98 -19.85 -27.39
CA THR A 8 -32.55 -20.06 -27.03
C THR A 8 -31.55 -19.31 -27.92
N LEU A 9 -31.82 -18.05 -28.29
CA LEU A 9 -30.80 -17.22 -28.96
C LEU A 9 -30.59 -15.82 -28.34
N GLY A 10 -31.29 -15.49 -27.26
CA GLY A 10 -31.11 -14.22 -26.52
C GLY A 10 -30.18 -14.31 -25.31
N GLU A 11 -29.96 -15.50 -24.73
CA GLU A 11 -29.31 -15.66 -23.43
C GLU A 11 -27.79 -15.96 -23.50
N ALA A 12 -27.26 -16.24 -24.70
CA ALA A 12 -25.84 -16.56 -24.88
C ALA A 12 -24.93 -15.33 -25.10
N ALA A 13 -25.51 -14.13 -25.22
CA ALA A 13 -24.75 -12.90 -25.51
C ALA A 13 -24.41 -12.06 -24.25
N ASP A 14 -25.06 -12.30 -23.10
CA ASP A 14 -24.90 -11.46 -21.91
C ASP A 14 -24.00 -12.09 -20.81
N ALA A 15 -23.53 -13.32 -21.01
CA ALA A 15 -22.61 -14.01 -20.08
C ALA A 15 -21.14 -13.54 -20.19
N LYS A 16 -20.83 -12.55 -21.04
CA LYS A 16 -19.44 -12.13 -21.36
C LYS A 16 -19.02 -10.77 -20.81
N ARG A 17 -19.74 -10.22 -19.82
CA ARG A 17 -19.35 -8.98 -19.12
C ARG A 17 -19.36 -9.14 -17.61
N GLY A 18 -18.66 -10.15 -17.11
CA GLY A 18 -18.19 -10.11 -15.72
C GLY A 18 -17.33 -8.86 -15.53
N SER A 19 -17.85 -7.88 -14.79
CA SER A 19 -17.18 -6.62 -14.44
C SER A 19 -15.70 -6.87 -14.10
N LEU A 20 -14.79 -6.01 -14.56
CA LEU A 20 -13.37 -6.04 -14.21
C LEU A 20 -13.15 -6.25 -12.71
N ALA A 21 -14.03 -5.70 -11.87
CA ALA A 21 -14.04 -5.89 -10.43
C ALA A 21 -14.27 -7.36 -10.01
N HIS A 22 -15.20 -8.08 -10.64
CA HIS A 22 -15.46 -9.50 -10.35
C HIS A 22 -14.28 -10.38 -10.80
N ARG A 23 -13.62 -10.04 -11.92
CA ARG A 23 -12.44 -10.77 -12.43
C ARG A 23 -11.18 -10.52 -11.59
N LEU A 24 -11.03 -9.33 -11.01
CA LEU A 24 -10.03 -9.02 -10.00
C LEU A 24 -10.35 -9.75 -8.68
N TYR A 25 -11.61 -9.74 -8.25
CA TYR A 25 -12.08 -10.40 -7.03
C TYR A 25 -11.91 -11.93 -7.06
N THR A 26 -12.16 -12.55 -8.21
CA THR A 26 -11.98 -14.00 -8.43
C THR A 26 -10.53 -14.41 -8.73
N GLY A 27 -9.58 -13.45 -8.77
CA GLY A 27 -8.17 -13.72 -9.07
C GLY A 27 -7.91 -14.17 -10.51
N GLN A 28 -8.87 -14.00 -11.43
CA GLN A 28 -8.76 -14.42 -12.83
C GLN A 28 -8.00 -13.39 -13.71
N LEU A 29 -7.75 -12.18 -13.20
CA LEU A 29 -6.92 -11.16 -13.85
C LEU A 29 -5.64 -10.95 -13.03
N SER A 30 -4.48 -11.37 -13.54
CA SER A 30 -3.17 -11.01 -12.98
C SER A 30 -2.59 -9.83 -13.73
N TYR A 31 -2.21 -8.78 -13.01
CA TYR A 31 -1.50 -7.62 -13.55
C TYR A 31 0.00 -7.72 -13.26
N ASP A 32 0.82 -7.30 -14.23
CA ASP A 32 2.28 -7.31 -14.12
C ASP A 32 2.80 -6.02 -13.46
N PHE A 33 2.87 -6.03 -12.12
CA PHE A 33 3.44 -4.95 -11.32
C PHE A 33 4.97 -4.99 -11.33
N VAL A 34 5.54 -6.14 -10.97
CA VAL A 34 7.00 -6.30 -10.81
C VAL A 34 7.74 -6.17 -12.14
N PRO A 35 7.30 -6.76 -13.27
CA PRO A 35 7.99 -6.57 -14.56
C PRO A 35 7.98 -5.12 -15.06
N LYS A 36 6.98 -4.33 -14.66
CA LYS A 36 6.83 -2.92 -15.06
C LYS A 36 7.47 -1.94 -14.07
N TRP A 37 8.30 -2.42 -13.14
CA TRP A 37 8.91 -1.61 -12.06
C TRP A 37 9.54 -0.29 -12.54
N ARG A 38 10.17 -0.27 -13.72
CA ARG A 38 10.79 0.96 -14.27
C ARG A 38 9.78 2.10 -14.42
N ARG A 39 8.56 1.83 -14.86
CA ARG A 39 7.53 2.86 -15.03
C ARG A 39 7.11 3.44 -13.69
N TRP A 40 6.93 2.57 -12.70
CA TRP A 40 6.53 2.95 -11.35
C TRP A 40 7.64 3.73 -10.64
N PHE A 41 8.90 3.32 -10.80
CA PHE A 41 10.05 4.01 -10.25
C PHE A 41 10.29 5.37 -10.90
N VAL A 42 10.08 5.50 -12.21
CA VAL A 42 10.16 6.81 -12.88
C VAL A 42 9.04 7.73 -12.38
N MET A 43 7.80 7.24 -12.31
CA MET A 43 6.66 8.02 -11.83
C MET A 43 6.86 8.47 -10.37
N SER A 44 7.20 7.55 -9.47
CA SER A 44 7.50 7.84 -8.07
C SER A 44 8.74 8.74 -7.93
N GLY A 45 9.78 8.52 -8.74
CA GLY A 45 10.98 9.35 -8.75
C GLY A 45 10.70 10.81 -9.13
N VAL A 46 9.80 11.04 -10.10
CA VAL A 46 9.34 12.41 -10.45
C VAL A 46 8.57 13.03 -9.29
N LEU A 47 7.62 12.30 -8.69
CA LEU A 47 6.87 12.81 -7.53
C LEU A 47 7.80 13.14 -6.36
N LEU A 48 8.77 12.26 -6.07
CA LEU A 48 9.73 12.43 -5.00
C LEU A 48 10.67 13.61 -5.28
N ALA A 49 11.10 13.80 -6.54
CA ALA A 49 11.86 14.97 -6.95
C ALA A 49 11.07 16.28 -6.74
N ILE A 50 9.79 16.32 -7.15
CA ILE A 50 8.91 17.48 -6.92
C ILE A 50 8.78 17.76 -5.42
N SER A 51 8.54 16.72 -4.61
CA SER A 51 8.42 16.83 -3.16
C SER A 51 9.69 17.36 -2.51
N VAL A 52 10.86 16.83 -2.87
CA VAL A 52 12.16 17.28 -2.34
C VAL A 52 12.48 18.71 -2.77
N ILE A 53 12.24 19.07 -4.04
CA ILE A 53 12.45 20.44 -4.53
C ILE A 53 11.52 21.41 -3.80
N ALA A 54 10.25 21.05 -3.60
CA ALA A 54 9.30 21.89 -2.86
C ALA A 54 9.74 22.08 -1.40
N LEU A 55 10.18 21.01 -0.74
CA LEU A 55 10.70 21.07 0.63
C LEU A 55 11.97 21.92 0.73
N ALA A 56 12.87 21.86 -0.25
CA ALA A 56 14.11 22.61 -0.25
C ALA A 56 13.92 24.11 -0.60
N THR A 57 13.01 24.43 -1.52
CA THR A 57 12.82 25.80 -2.02
C THR A 57 11.78 26.59 -1.26
N ARG A 58 10.66 25.96 -0.87
CA ARG A 58 9.56 26.62 -0.15
C ARG A 58 9.54 26.29 1.33
N GLY A 59 10.08 25.13 1.73
CA GLY A 59 9.97 24.65 3.10
C GLY A 59 8.55 24.25 3.48
N LEU A 60 8.38 23.91 4.75
CA LEU A 60 7.07 23.67 5.36
C LEU A 60 6.53 25.00 5.92
N ASN A 61 5.27 25.30 5.63
CA ASN A 61 4.55 26.37 6.30
C ASN A 61 4.20 25.91 7.73
N LEU A 62 5.02 26.25 8.72
CA LEU A 62 4.82 25.80 10.11
C LEU A 62 3.75 26.63 10.80
N SER A 63 2.80 25.97 11.48
CA SER A 63 1.77 26.65 12.27
C SER A 63 2.36 27.46 13.42
N ILE A 64 1.53 28.35 14.00
CA ILE A 64 1.90 29.15 15.17
C ILE A 64 2.24 28.28 16.40
N ASP A 65 1.81 27.02 16.43
CA ASP A 65 2.17 26.06 17.49
C ASP A 65 3.66 25.72 17.49
N PHE A 66 4.35 25.87 16.35
CA PHE A 66 5.78 25.65 16.22
C PHE A 66 6.57 26.96 16.21
N ARG A 67 6.05 28.01 15.55
CA ARG A 67 6.76 29.30 15.42
C ARG A 67 6.53 30.25 16.62
N GLY A 68 5.47 30.04 17.40
CA GLY A 68 4.93 31.06 18.28
C GLY A 68 4.00 32.02 17.52
N GLY A 69 3.05 32.63 18.22
CA GLY A 69 2.05 33.47 17.59
C GLY A 69 1.06 34.09 18.56
N THR A 70 0.10 34.82 18.03
CA THR A 70 -1.01 35.38 18.80
C THR A 70 -2.32 34.79 18.29
N GLN A 71 -3.11 34.23 19.21
CA GLN A 71 -4.48 33.78 18.94
C GLN A 71 -5.45 34.81 19.51
N PHE A 72 -6.42 35.23 18.71
CA PHE A 72 -7.55 36.05 19.12
C PHE A 72 -8.81 35.19 19.11
N VAL A 73 -9.63 35.36 20.14
CA VAL A 73 -10.94 34.73 20.25
C VAL A 73 -12.00 35.82 20.20
N VAL A 74 -12.85 35.75 19.18
CA VAL A 74 -13.89 36.73 18.87
C VAL A 74 -15.26 36.08 19.09
N PRO A 75 -15.98 36.40 20.19
CA PRO A 75 -17.29 35.82 20.45
C PRO A 75 -18.36 36.46 19.55
N THR A 76 -18.63 35.85 18.40
CA THR A 76 -19.51 36.38 17.36
C THR A 76 -20.29 35.27 16.67
N ALA A 77 -21.48 35.59 16.18
CA ALA A 77 -22.29 34.62 15.45
C ALA A 77 -21.60 34.19 14.15
N VAL A 78 -21.38 32.89 14.00
CA VAL A 78 -20.69 32.33 12.82
C VAL A 78 -21.66 32.28 11.64
N THR A 79 -21.29 32.97 10.58
CA THR A 79 -21.95 32.97 9.28
C THR A 79 -21.08 32.25 8.24
N ALA A 80 -21.68 31.88 7.10
CA ALA A 80 -20.97 31.19 6.02
C ALA A 80 -19.74 31.97 5.47
N THR A 81 -19.70 33.30 5.62
CA THR A 81 -18.60 34.15 5.16
C THR A 81 -17.63 34.57 6.27
N SER A 82 -17.90 34.21 7.54
CA SER A 82 -17.12 34.69 8.68
C SER A 82 -15.62 34.46 8.51
N ILE A 83 -15.22 33.28 8.05
CA ILE A 83 -13.81 32.91 7.91
C ILE A 83 -13.08 33.86 6.95
N ASP A 84 -13.63 34.08 5.76
CA ASP A 84 -13.02 34.93 4.74
C ASP A 84 -13.11 36.41 5.12
N ASP A 85 -14.19 36.82 5.76
CA ASP A 85 -14.40 38.18 6.24
C ASP A 85 -13.38 38.59 7.31
N TYR A 86 -13.18 37.76 8.33
CA TYR A 86 -12.20 38.02 9.38
C TYR A 86 -10.77 37.92 8.84
N ARG A 87 -10.49 36.97 7.93
CA ARG A 87 -9.18 36.87 7.26
C ARG A 87 -8.86 38.16 6.49
N ARG A 88 -9.80 38.65 5.67
CA ARG A 88 -9.64 39.89 4.90
C ARG A 88 -9.51 41.11 5.80
N THR A 89 -10.22 41.15 6.92
CA THR A 89 -10.13 42.26 7.89
C THR A 89 -8.70 42.39 8.44
N VAL A 90 -8.08 41.27 8.82
CA VAL A 90 -6.69 41.26 9.31
C VAL A 90 -5.71 41.58 8.17
N GLN A 91 -5.91 41.02 6.98
CA GLN A 91 -5.06 41.28 5.82
C GLN A 91 -5.11 42.74 5.36
N ALA A 92 -6.27 43.39 5.46
CA ALA A 92 -6.45 44.80 5.11
C ALA A 92 -5.66 45.78 5.99
N LEU A 93 -5.19 45.34 7.17
CA LEU A 93 -4.31 46.14 8.02
C LEU A 93 -2.90 46.32 7.42
N ASN A 94 -2.57 45.57 6.35
CA ASN A 94 -1.29 45.65 5.64
C ASN A 94 -0.07 45.56 6.57
N LEU A 95 -0.19 44.78 7.65
CA LEU A 95 0.91 44.52 8.56
C LEU A 95 1.94 43.60 7.87
N PRO A 96 3.24 43.81 8.11
CA PRO A 96 4.28 42.96 7.51
C PRO A 96 4.12 41.51 7.96
N ASP A 97 4.41 40.57 7.05
CA ASP A 97 4.38 39.12 7.31
C ASP A 97 3.04 38.54 7.80
N MET A 98 1.92 39.14 7.37
CA MET A 98 0.55 38.63 7.59
C MET A 98 0.03 37.73 6.46
N ALA A 99 0.92 37.08 5.70
CA ALA A 99 0.50 36.17 4.62
C ALA A 99 -0.25 34.93 5.17
N GLU A 100 0.04 34.54 6.41
CA GLU A 100 -0.47 33.33 7.06
C GLU A 100 -1.44 33.68 8.20
N VAL A 101 -2.62 34.23 7.86
CA VAL A 101 -3.72 34.42 8.81
C VAL A 101 -4.61 33.18 8.81
N HIS A 102 -4.57 32.42 9.90
CA HIS A 102 -5.41 31.26 10.09
C HIS A 102 -6.69 31.66 10.83
N VAL A 103 -7.84 31.40 10.21
CA VAL A 103 -9.14 31.70 10.82
C VAL A 103 -9.96 30.42 10.89
N SER A 104 -10.42 30.06 12.08
CA SER A 104 -11.28 28.91 12.36
C SER A 104 -12.52 29.34 13.10
N THR A 105 -13.60 28.59 13.00
CA THR A 105 -14.83 28.82 13.76
C THR A 105 -15.00 27.75 14.83
N VAL A 106 -15.41 28.14 16.03
CA VAL A 106 -15.72 27.22 17.14
C VAL A 106 -17.23 27.26 17.40
N GLY A 107 -17.92 26.19 17.00
CA GLY A 107 -19.39 26.13 17.07
C GLY A 107 -20.04 27.21 16.20
N THR A 108 -21.12 27.81 16.71
CA THR A 108 -21.89 28.86 16.02
C THR A 108 -21.67 30.26 16.60
N GLY A 109 -20.84 30.41 17.63
CA GLY A 109 -20.75 31.64 18.43
C GLY A 109 -19.35 32.20 18.65
N GLN A 110 -18.33 31.66 17.98
CA GLN A 110 -16.95 32.08 18.18
C GLN A 110 -16.11 31.92 16.91
N VAL A 111 -15.29 32.93 16.63
CA VAL A 111 -14.26 32.91 15.58
C VAL A 111 -12.89 33.04 16.23
N ASP A 112 -12.01 32.12 15.89
CA ASP A 112 -10.61 32.10 16.32
C ASP A 112 -9.73 32.59 15.17
N VAL A 113 -8.89 33.58 15.46
CA VAL A 113 -7.97 34.19 14.49
C VAL A 113 -6.55 34.04 15.00
N GLN A 114 -5.72 33.34 14.25
CA GLN A 114 -4.35 33.02 14.57
C GLN A 114 -3.42 33.75 13.60
N VAL A 115 -2.46 34.49 14.16
CA VAL A 115 -1.48 35.29 13.42
C VAL A 115 -0.09 35.11 14.04
N ARG A 116 0.94 35.60 13.33
CA ARG A 116 2.29 35.70 13.91
C ARG A 116 2.30 36.49 15.21
N SER A 117 3.37 36.36 15.99
CA SER A 117 3.55 37.15 17.19
C SER A 117 3.49 38.65 16.85
N LEU A 118 2.70 39.39 17.63
CA LEU A 118 2.46 40.82 17.44
C LEU A 118 3.11 41.62 18.57
N ASN A 119 3.63 42.80 18.24
CA ASN A 119 4.00 43.78 19.26
C ASN A 119 2.74 44.44 19.87
N ALA A 120 2.90 45.22 20.94
CA ALA A 120 1.77 45.82 21.65
C ALA A 120 0.89 46.74 20.77
N GLU A 121 1.50 47.45 19.81
CA GLU A 121 0.80 48.34 18.89
C GLU A 121 0.00 47.55 17.84
N GLU A 122 0.63 46.57 17.22
CA GLU A 122 0.00 45.65 16.26
C GLU A 122 -1.14 44.85 16.90
N LEU A 123 -0.93 44.36 18.13
CA LEU A 123 -1.92 43.65 18.91
C LEU A 123 -3.17 44.51 19.11
N GLY A 124 -2.99 45.78 19.47
CA GLY A 124 -4.08 46.74 19.62
C GLY A 124 -4.83 46.99 18.30
N LYS A 125 -4.10 47.18 17.19
CA LYS A 125 -4.71 47.38 15.86
C LYS A 125 -5.55 46.19 15.41
N VAL A 126 -4.99 44.98 15.51
CA VAL A 126 -5.69 43.74 15.12
C VAL A 126 -6.90 43.52 16.03
N ARG A 127 -6.75 43.69 17.35
CA ARG A 127 -7.85 43.53 18.30
C ARG A 127 -9.01 44.48 18.00
N SER A 128 -8.71 45.76 17.74
CA SER A 128 -9.73 46.77 17.42
C SER A 128 -10.43 46.48 16.10
N ALA A 129 -9.70 46.09 15.06
CA ALA A 129 -10.28 45.75 13.77
C ALA A 129 -11.21 44.52 13.85
N LEU A 130 -10.79 43.49 14.60
CA LEU A 130 -11.62 42.31 14.85
C LEU A 130 -12.88 42.65 15.67
N ALA A 131 -12.74 43.51 16.69
CA ALA A 131 -13.86 43.95 17.51
C ALA A 131 -14.88 44.78 16.71
N GLU A 132 -14.40 45.72 15.88
CA GLU A 132 -15.25 46.53 15.00
C GLU A 132 -16.03 45.65 14.02
N LYS A 133 -15.36 44.68 13.38
CA LYS A 133 -16.00 43.73 12.47
C LYS A 133 -17.08 42.89 13.18
N ALA A 134 -16.85 42.53 14.43
CA ALA A 134 -17.79 41.77 15.25
C ALA A 134 -18.88 42.63 15.91
N GLN A 135 -18.82 43.96 15.77
CA GLN A 135 -19.65 44.92 16.51
C GLN A 135 -19.54 44.75 18.04
N LEU A 136 -18.34 44.44 18.52
CA LEU A 136 -18.02 44.25 19.93
C LEU A 136 -17.11 45.35 20.45
N GLN A 137 -17.05 45.50 21.77
CA GLN A 137 -15.98 46.29 22.39
C GLN A 137 -14.66 45.51 22.31
N PRO A 138 -13.51 46.18 22.12
CA PRO A 138 -12.20 45.51 22.10
C PRO A 138 -11.95 44.62 23.31
N ALA A 139 -12.45 45.01 24.49
CA ALA A 139 -12.35 44.23 25.72
C ALA A 139 -12.95 42.81 25.62
N GLN A 140 -13.94 42.60 24.75
CA GLN A 140 -14.62 41.31 24.56
C GLN A 140 -13.84 40.36 23.63
N VAL A 141 -12.93 40.89 22.81
CA VAL A 141 -12.00 40.07 22.04
C VAL A 141 -10.84 39.71 22.96
N THR A 142 -10.70 38.43 23.29
CA THR A 142 -9.57 37.96 24.09
C THR A 142 -8.40 37.60 23.17
N ASN A 143 -7.18 37.73 23.68
CA ASN A 143 -6.00 37.25 22.99
C ASN A 143 -5.15 36.39 23.91
N SER A 144 -4.46 35.43 23.31
CA SER A 144 -3.49 34.56 23.97
C SER A 144 -2.21 34.57 23.14
N LEU A 145 -1.07 34.75 23.81
CA LEU A 145 0.24 34.69 23.17
C LEU A 145 0.80 33.28 23.34
N ILE A 146 1.04 32.60 22.23
CA ILE A 146 1.81 31.36 22.20
C ILE A 146 3.28 31.75 22.12
N GLY A 147 3.98 31.58 23.24
CA GLY A 147 5.38 31.98 23.38
C GLY A 147 6.34 31.16 22.51
N ALA A 148 7.42 31.78 22.07
CA ALA A 148 8.46 31.13 21.25
C ALA A 148 9.09 29.90 21.95
N SER A 149 9.20 29.92 23.29
CA SER A 149 9.70 28.78 24.07
C SER A 149 8.78 27.57 24.03
N TRP A 150 7.46 27.80 24.03
CA TRP A 150 6.47 26.73 23.82
C TRP A 150 6.61 26.14 22.42
N GLY A 151 6.68 27.00 21.39
CA GLY A 151 6.88 26.57 20.01
C GLY A 151 8.13 25.69 19.84
N GLN A 152 9.26 26.14 20.40
CA GLN A 152 10.50 25.38 20.38
C GLN A 152 10.39 24.01 21.07
N GLN A 153 9.74 23.94 22.24
CA GLN A 153 9.52 22.68 22.95
C GLN A 153 8.65 21.73 22.13
N ILE A 154 7.57 22.24 21.51
CA ILE A 154 6.68 21.44 20.67
C ILE A 154 7.39 20.97 19.40
N THR A 155 8.19 21.80 18.75
CA THR A 155 9.01 21.39 17.60
C THR A 155 9.98 20.29 17.99
N GLN A 156 10.71 20.44 19.09
CA GLN A 156 11.66 19.43 19.58
C GLN A 156 10.96 18.11 19.90
N ALA A 157 9.85 18.17 20.65
CA ALA A 157 9.06 16.99 20.97
C ALA A 157 8.55 16.29 19.70
N GLY A 158 8.12 17.06 18.69
CA GLY A 158 7.66 16.52 17.41
C GLY A 158 8.77 15.80 16.62
N VAL A 159 9.97 16.39 16.54
CA VAL A 159 11.13 15.77 15.89
C VAL A 159 11.55 14.50 16.63
N VAL A 160 11.62 14.54 17.97
CA VAL A 160 11.92 13.37 18.79
C VAL A 160 10.89 12.27 18.59
N ALA A 161 9.59 12.62 18.58
CA ALA A 161 8.51 11.66 18.35
C ALA A 161 8.64 10.98 16.98
N LEU A 162 8.93 11.74 15.91
CA LEU A 162 9.15 11.19 14.57
C LEU A 162 10.36 10.23 14.54
N LEU A 163 11.50 10.63 15.11
CA LEU A 163 12.71 9.81 15.11
C LEU A 163 12.54 8.53 15.93
N VAL A 164 11.96 8.63 17.13
CA VAL A 164 11.66 7.47 17.98
C VAL A 164 10.67 6.54 17.27
N PHE A 165 9.62 7.09 16.66
CA PHE A 165 8.65 6.29 15.91
C PHE A 165 9.33 5.54 14.75
N LEU A 166 10.13 6.21 13.92
CA LEU A 166 10.85 5.58 12.81
C LEU A 166 11.83 4.51 13.29
N ALA A 167 12.52 4.73 14.41
CA ALA A 167 13.41 3.74 15.00
C ALA A 167 12.65 2.50 15.50
N LEU A 168 11.54 2.69 16.23
CA LEU A 168 10.71 1.60 16.73
C LEU A 168 10.07 0.80 15.59
N VAL A 169 9.57 1.48 14.56
CA VAL A 169 9.00 0.83 13.37
C VAL A 169 10.07 0.06 12.61
N SER A 170 11.26 0.64 12.41
CA SER A 170 12.37 -0.05 11.74
C SER A 170 12.79 -1.30 12.52
N LEU A 171 12.87 -1.20 13.85
CA LEU A 171 13.16 -2.34 14.73
C LEU A 171 12.07 -3.41 14.64
N MET A 172 10.80 -3.02 14.68
CA MET A 172 9.65 -3.92 14.54
C MET A 172 9.72 -4.70 13.22
N ILE A 173 9.93 -3.99 12.09
CA ILE A 173 10.06 -4.59 10.76
C ILE A 173 11.24 -5.56 10.71
N TRP A 174 12.37 -5.18 11.31
CA TRP A 174 13.55 -6.02 11.37
C TRP A 174 13.32 -7.31 12.16
N VAL A 175 12.75 -7.21 13.37
CA VAL A 175 12.42 -8.37 14.22
C VAL A 175 11.35 -9.26 13.57
N TYR A 176 10.35 -8.66 12.92
CA TYR A 176 9.23 -9.37 12.32
C TYR A 176 9.65 -10.21 11.10
N PHE A 177 10.30 -9.58 10.12
CA PHE A 177 10.69 -10.29 8.89
C PHE A 177 11.91 -11.18 9.09
N ARG A 178 12.80 -10.82 10.04
CA ARG A 178 14.10 -11.51 10.26
C ARG A 178 14.93 -11.63 8.98
N ASP A 179 14.71 -10.71 8.04
CA ASP A 179 15.30 -10.70 6.72
C ASP A 179 15.64 -9.27 6.31
N TRP A 180 16.93 -8.97 6.26
CA TRP A 180 17.40 -7.59 6.09
C TRP A 180 16.95 -6.97 4.76
N LYS A 181 16.80 -7.76 3.69
CA LYS A 181 16.37 -7.23 2.38
C LYS A 181 14.91 -6.86 2.39
N MET A 182 14.07 -7.69 3.02
CA MET A 182 12.66 -7.34 3.26
C MET A 182 12.56 -6.12 4.16
N SER A 183 13.37 -6.03 5.22
CA SER A 183 13.36 -4.85 6.10
C SER A 183 13.75 -3.57 5.38
N VAL A 184 14.83 -3.58 4.59
CA VAL A 184 15.25 -2.41 3.80
C VAL A 184 14.19 -2.01 2.78
N ALA A 185 13.58 -2.96 2.08
CA ALA A 185 12.52 -2.65 1.11
C ALA A 185 11.28 -2.05 1.77
N ALA A 186 10.85 -2.57 2.93
CA ALA A 186 9.72 -2.03 3.69
C ALA A 186 10.02 -0.63 4.26
N ILE A 187 11.19 -0.44 4.86
CA ILE A 187 11.62 0.87 5.40
C ILE A 187 11.74 1.91 4.28
N SER A 188 12.26 1.52 3.12
CA SER A 188 12.34 2.41 1.95
C SER A 188 10.96 2.88 1.49
N GLY A 189 9.95 1.99 1.53
CA GLY A 189 8.55 2.36 1.28
C GLY A 189 8.01 3.39 2.27
N LEU A 190 8.28 3.22 3.56
CA LEU A 190 7.87 4.17 4.59
C LEU A 190 8.54 5.54 4.45
N ILE A 191 9.85 5.57 4.15
CA ILE A 191 10.59 6.82 3.91
C ILE A 191 10.01 7.53 2.69
N HIS A 192 9.73 6.79 1.63
CA HIS A 192 9.08 7.31 0.44
C HIS A 192 7.73 7.95 0.77
N ASP A 193 6.88 7.30 1.56
CA ASP A 193 5.57 7.82 1.94
C ASP A 193 5.67 9.09 2.79
N LEU A 194 6.64 9.12 3.71
CA LEU A 194 6.93 10.29 4.53
C LEU A 194 7.35 11.49 3.66
N ILE A 195 8.29 11.29 2.74
CA ILE A 195 8.79 12.37 1.86
C ILE A 195 7.67 12.87 0.96
N LEU A 196 6.85 11.99 0.39
CA LEU A 196 5.74 12.43 -0.45
C LEU A 196 4.69 13.19 0.33
N THR A 197 4.32 12.71 1.51
CA THR A 197 3.33 13.38 2.36
C THR A 197 3.82 14.78 2.75
N LEU A 198 5.06 14.90 3.24
CA LEU A 198 5.68 16.19 3.56
C LEU A 198 5.81 17.09 2.32
N GLY A 199 6.15 16.51 1.17
CA GLY A 199 6.24 17.22 -0.08
C GLY A 199 4.92 17.81 -0.53
N VAL A 200 3.79 17.13 -0.33
CA VAL A 200 2.47 17.70 -0.63
C VAL A 200 2.16 18.89 0.27
N PHE A 201 2.53 18.85 1.56
CA PHE A 201 2.44 20.03 2.44
C PHE A 201 3.28 21.19 1.92
N ALA A 202 4.51 20.93 1.47
CA ALA A 202 5.38 21.96 0.90
C ALA A 202 4.89 22.49 -0.45
N VAL A 203 4.31 21.65 -1.31
CA VAL A 203 3.78 22.09 -2.62
C VAL A 203 2.54 22.95 -2.42
N LEU A 204 1.59 22.50 -1.60
CA LEU A 204 0.31 23.17 -1.37
C LEU A 204 0.42 24.32 -0.36
N GLN A 205 1.54 24.45 0.35
CA GLN A 205 1.75 25.45 1.40
C GLN A 205 0.67 25.40 2.49
N PHE A 206 0.16 24.20 2.77
CA PHE A 206 -0.74 23.97 3.90
C PHE A 206 0.03 24.09 5.21
N ALA A 207 -0.65 24.57 6.25
CA ALA A 207 -0.07 24.66 7.58
C ALA A 207 0.30 23.26 8.09
N PHE A 208 1.56 23.14 8.48
CA PHE A 208 2.13 22.01 9.17
C PHE A 208 1.99 22.29 10.66
N SER A 209 1.01 21.64 11.28
CA SER A 209 0.68 21.77 12.70
C SER A 209 1.01 20.48 13.46
N PRO A 210 0.97 20.48 14.81
CA PRO A 210 1.07 19.26 15.59
C PRO A 210 0.02 18.22 15.17
N ALA A 211 -1.15 18.66 14.72
CA ALA A 211 -2.18 17.78 14.17
C ALA A 211 -1.74 17.11 12.85
N SER A 212 -1.08 17.84 11.95
CA SER A 212 -0.46 17.25 10.75
C SER A 212 0.56 16.18 11.11
N LEU A 213 1.41 16.46 12.11
CA LEU A 213 2.42 15.53 12.58
C LEU A 213 1.78 14.23 13.11
N ILE A 214 0.74 14.34 13.95
CA ILE A 214 -0.02 13.18 14.42
C ILE A 214 -0.60 12.39 13.25
N GLY A 215 -1.14 13.08 12.23
CA GLY A 215 -1.63 12.45 11.00
C GLY A 215 -0.53 11.67 10.27
N ILE A 216 0.66 12.25 10.12
CA ILE A 216 1.82 11.60 9.49
C ILE A 216 2.28 10.38 10.29
N LEU A 217 2.38 10.46 11.62
CA LEU A 217 2.78 9.30 12.43
C LEU A 217 1.73 8.17 12.34
N THR A 218 0.45 8.53 12.39
CA THR A 218 -0.66 7.59 12.27
C THR A 218 -0.59 6.86 10.93
N ILE A 219 -0.31 7.60 9.85
CA ILE A 219 -0.35 7.00 8.52
C ILE A 219 0.86 6.14 8.20
N LEU A 220 2.02 6.45 8.76
CA LEU A 220 3.16 5.54 8.67
C LEU A 220 2.86 4.20 9.35
N GLY A 221 2.10 4.20 10.45
CA GLY A 221 1.62 2.99 11.11
C GLY A 221 0.64 2.18 10.24
N TYR A 222 -0.27 2.86 9.55
CA TYR A 222 -1.20 2.23 8.61
C TYR A 222 -0.50 1.69 7.36
N SER A 223 0.43 2.45 6.76
CA SER A 223 1.24 2.02 5.60
C SER A 223 2.07 0.77 5.95
N LEU A 224 2.56 0.68 7.18
CA LEU A 224 3.25 -0.52 7.66
C LEU A 224 2.35 -1.77 7.60
N TYR A 225 1.08 -1.66 7.96
CA TYR A 225 0.16 -2.80 7.92
C TYR A 225 0.04 -3.37 6.50
N ASP A 226 -0.15 -2.50 5.51
CA ASP A 226 -0.27 -2.93 4.11
C ASP A 226 1.05 -3.52 3.58
N ASN A 227 2.19 -2.91 3.92
CA ASN A 227 3.52 -3.46 3.64
C ASN A 227 3.69 -4.88 4.21
N VAL A 228 3.30 -5.09 5.47
CA VAL A 228 3.41 -6.40 6.13
C VAL A 228 2.56 -7.45 5.44
N VAL A 229 1.30 -7.14 5.10
CA VAL A 229 0.40 -8.09 4.42
C VAL A 229 0.94 -8.51 3.05
N VAL A 230 1.44 -7.55 2.25
CA VAL A 230 2.03 -7.85 0.95
C VAL A 230 3.30 -8.70 1.12
N PHE A 231 4.18 -8.33 2.03
CA PHE A 231 5.48 -8.98 2.20
C PHE A 231 5.35 -10.38 2.82
N ASP A 232 4.36 -10.59 3.69
CA ASP A 232 4.00 -11.93 4.18
C ASP A 232 3.56 -12.82 3.04
N LYS A 233 2.71 -12.31 2.15
CA LYS A 233 2.29 -13.08 0.97
C LYS A 233 3.46 -13.34 0.02
N VAL A 234 4.39 -12.40 -0.11
CA VAL A 234 5.65 -12.64 -0.84
C VAL A 234 6.44 -13.76 -0.17
N ARG A 235 6.67 -13.70 1.13
CA ARG A 235 7.40 -14.71 1.93
C ARG A 235 6.77 -16.10 1.79
N GLU A 236 5.45 -16.19 1.79
CA GLU A 236 4.70 -17.43 1.59
C GLU A 236 4.94 -18.01 0.20
N ASN A 237 4.74 -17.22 -0.85
CA ASN A 237 4.84 -17.70 -2.24
C ASN A 237 6.28 -17.96 -2.69
N VAL A 238 7.28 -17.28 -2.12
CA VAL A 238 8.71 -17.50 -2.44
C VAL A 238 9.35 -18.57 -1.55
N LYS A 239 8.58 -19.25 -0.69
CA LYS A 239 9.09 -20.37 0.09
C LYS A 239 9.58 -21.48 -0.84
N ASP A 240 10.81 -21.96 -0.61
CA ASP A 240 11.47 -22.94 -1.47
C ASP A 240 11.54 -22.52 -2.96
N ILE A 241 11.64 -21.21 -3.26
CA ILE A 241 11.58 -20.68 -4.64
C ILE A 241 12.51 -21.40 -5.62
N THR A 242 13.70 -21.84 -5.17
CA THR A 242 14.67 -22.53 -6.03
C THR A 242 14.19 -23.88 -6.58
N LYS A 243 13.18 -24.48 -5.94
CA LYS A 243 12.52 -25.74 -6.36
C LYS A 243 11.28 -25.49 -7.22
N GLN A 244 10.77 -24.26 -7.25
CA GLN A 244 9.57 -23.91 -8.02
C GLN A 244 9.89 -23.76 -9.51
N SER A 245 8.84 -23.66 -10.33
CA SER A 245 8.93 -23.39 -11.77
C SER A 245 8.79 -21.91 -12.14
N ARG A 246 8.87 -21.02 -11.14
CA ARG A 246 8.63 -19.57 -11.26
C ARG A 246 9.84 -18.79 -10.76
N THR A 247 10.11 -17.63 -11.36
CA THR A 247 11.14 -16.72 -10.85
C THR A 247 10.68 -16.01 -9.57
N TYR A 248 11.63 -15.43 -8.81
CA TYR A 248 11.29 -14.64 -7.62
C TYR A 248 10.30 -13.51 -7.95
N SER A 249 10.56 -12.75 -9.02
CA SER A 249 9.64 -11.69 -9.46
C SER A 249 8.26 -12.21 -9.86
N GLU A 250 8.15 -13.38 -10.50
CA GLU A 250 6.85 -13.96 -10.85
C GLU A 250 6.06 -14.38 -9.62
N ALA A 251 6.73 -15.01 -8.64
CA ALA A 251 6.12 -15.39 -7.38
C ALA A 251 5.67 -14.15 -6.58
N ALA A 252 6.54 -13.13 -6.48
CA ALA A 252 6.21 -11.87 -5.81
C ALA A 252 5.07 -11.11 -6.52
N ASN A 253 5.06 -11.07 -7.85
CA ASN A 253 3.96 -10.48 -8.61
C ASN A 253 2.63 -11.21 -8.35
N THR A 254 2.69 -12.55 -8.25
CA THR A 254 1.52 -13.35 -7.87
C THR A 254 1.02 -12.97 -6.46
N SER A 255 1.93 -12.79 -5.50
CA SER A 255 1.59 -12.35 -4.14
C SER A 255 0.87 -11.02 -4.12
N VAL A 256 1.39 -10.02 -4.86
CA VAL A 256 0.76 -8.70 -4.97
C VAL A 256 -0.67 -8.82 -5.50
N ASN A 257 -0.88 -9.58 -6.57
CA ASN A 257 -2.21 -9.77 -7.15
C ASN A 257 -3.19 -10.45 -6.17
N GLN A 258 -2.72 -11.39 -5.36
CA GLN A 258 -3.55 -12.11 -4.39
C GLN A 258 -4.04 -11.22 -3.24
N VAL A 259 -3.27 -10.18 -2.87
CA VAL A 259 -3.64 -9.26 -1.78
C VAL A 259 -4.19 -7.92 -2.27
N LEU A 260 -4.07 -7.62 -3.57
CA LEU A 260 -4.44 -6.33 -4.16
C LEU A 260 -5.87 -5.92 -3.82
N VAL A 261 -6.84 -6.82 -3.98
CA VAL A 261 -8.25 -6.51 -3.69
C VAL A 261 -8.46 -6.18 -2.21
N ARG A 262 -7.76 -6.88 -1.31
CA ARG A 262 -7.79 -6.56 0.13
C ARG A 262 -7.22 -5.18 0.38
N SER A 263 -6.02 -4.90 -0.15
CA SER A 263 -5.32 -3.61 0.02
C SER A 263 -6.18 -2.44 -0.51
N ILE A 264 -6.76 -2.60 -1.71
CA ILE A 264 -7.68 -1.63 -2.30
C ILE A 264 -8.91 -1.42 -1.40
N ASN A 265 -9.55 -2.49 -0.93
CA ASN A 265 -10.73 -2.37 -0.08
C ASN A 265 -10.43 -1.67 1.24
N THR A 266 -9.34 -2.05 1.91
CA THR A 266 -8.91 -1.43 3.16
C THR A 266 -8.57 0.05 2.96
N THR A 267 -7.93 0.40 1.83
CA THR A 267 -7.63 1.78 1.46
C THR A 267 -8.90 2.58 1.18
N ILE A 268 -9.81 2.09 0.34
CA ILE A 268 -11.06 2.80 0.00
C ILE A 268 -11.91 3.04 1.24
N ILE A 269 -12.10 1.99 2.07
CA ILE A 269 -12.90 2.08 3.30
C ILE A 269 -12.26 3.08 4.28
N GLY A 270 -10.93 3.13 4.38
CA GLY A 270 -10.23 4.08 5.25
C GLY A 270 -10.20 5.51 4.71
N VAL A 271 -9.98 5.68 3.41
CA VAL A 271 -9.86 7.00 2.75
C VAL A 271 -11.19 7.72 2.71
N LEU A 272 -12.33 7.04 2.54
CA LEU A 272 -13.63 7.70 2.41
C LEU A 272 -14.01 8.58 3.63
N PRO A 273 -13.98 8.08 4.88
CA PRO A 273 -14.24 8.93 6.05
C PRO A 273 -13.24 10.08 6.20
N VAL A 274 -11.96 9.83 5.91
CA VAL A 274 -10.93 10.86 6.00
C VAL A 274 -11.10 11.91 4.92
N ALA A 275 -11.51 11.53 3.72
CA ALA A 275 -11.87 12.44 2.64
C ALA A 275 -13.07 13.30 3.05
N ALA A 276 -14.07 12.72 3.71
CA ALA A 276 -15.19 13.48 4.26
C ALA A 276 -14.75 14.47 5.34
N ILE A 277 -13.85 14.07 6.25
CA ILE A 277 -13.26 14.96 7.26
C ILE A 277 -12.43 16.07 6.60
N LEU A 278 -11.62 15.76 5.60
CA LEU A 278 -10.83 16.74 4.85
C LEU A 278 -11.73 17.72 4.10
N PHE A 279 -12.81 17.22 3.47
CA PHE A 279 -13.79 18.04 2.78
C PHE A 279 -14.54 18.96 3.76
N ALA A 280 -15.06 18.41 4.85
CA ALA A 280 -15.72 19.18 5.90
C ALA A 280 -14.76 20.20 6.53
N GLY A 281 -13.53 19.76 6.83
CA GLY A 281 -12.45 20.62 7.32
C GLY A 281 -12.22 21.79 6.37
N THR A 282 -12.05 21.54 5.08
CA THR A 282 -11.68 22.56 4.10
C THR A 282 -12.84 23.49 3.72
N PHE A 283 -14.05 22.97 3.54
CA PHE A 283 -15.17 23.71 2.96
C PHE A 283 -16.25 24.11 3.97
N ILE A 284 -16.36 23.43 5.11
CA ILE A 284 -17.38 23.72 6.13
C ILE A 284 -16.76 24.47 7.32
N LEU A 285 -15.65 23.95 7.85
CA LEU A 285 -14.97 24.47 9.05
C LEU A 285 -13.86 25.49 8.71
N GLY A 286 -13.39 25.50 7.46
CA GLY A 286 -12.33 26.36 6.93
C GLY A 286 -10.90 25.99 7.35
N THR A 287 -10.08 26.97 7.73
CA THR A 287 -8.69 26.69 8.11
C THR A 287 -8.61 26.23 9.55
N GLY A 288 -7.86 25.17 9.86
CA GLY A 288 -7.66 24.72 11.24
C GLY A 288 -7.13 23.28 11.35
N PRO A 289 -6.93 22.79 12.58
CA PRO A 289 -6.24 21.52 12.84
C PRO A 289 -6.90 20.30 12.19
N LEU A 290 -8.24 20.29 12.06
CA LEU A 290 -8.98 19.20 11.41
C LEU A 290 -8.67 19.08 9.91
N LYS A 291 -8.53 20.21 9.22
CA LYS A 291 -8.13 20.26 7.81
C LYS A 291 -6.71 19.73 7.64
N ASP A 292 -5.80 20.17 8.51
CA ASP A 292 -4.38 19.81 8.43
C ASP A 292 -4.15 18.31 8.73
N LEU A 293 -4.82 17.79 9.76
CA LEU A 293 -4.85 16.37 10.08
C LEU A 293 -5.48 15.55 8.94
N GLY A 294 -6.61 16.01 8.42
CA GLY A 294 -7.33 15.35 7.33
C GLY A 294 -6.48 15.25 6.08
N LEU A 295 -5.72 16.29 5.72
CA LEU A 295 -4.83 16.27 4.56
C LEU A 295 -3.69 15.27 4.75
N ALA A 296 -3.05 15.27 5.92
CA ALA A 296 -1.97 14.35 6.24
C ALA A 296 -2.42 12.88 6.11
N LEU A 297 -3.57 12.55 6.70
CA LEU A 297 -4.14 11.21 6.62
C LEU A 297 -4.56 10.85 5.19
N PHE A 298 -5.21 11.78 4.47
CA PHE A 298 -5.71 11.53 3.12
C PHE A 298 -4.56 11.25 2.14
N VAL A 299 -3.57 12.13 2.09
CA VAL A 299 -2.40 11.98 1.21
C VAL A 299 -1.63 10.74 1.58
N GLY A 300 -1.35 10.56 2.87
CA GLY A 300 -0.54 9.43 3.32
C GLY A 300 -1.20 8.06 3.06
N MET A 301 -2.53 7.95 3.16
CA MET A 301 -3.23 6.70 2.81
C MET A 301 -3.12 6.38 1.33
N LEU A 302 -3.30 7.39 0.47
CA LEU A 302 -3.15 7.21 -0.96
C LEU A 302 -1.71 6.83 -1.31
N THR A 303 -0.71 7.50 -0.72
CA THR A 303 0.70 7.19 -0.98
C THR A 303 1.09 5.82 -0.46
N GLY A 304 0.68 5.45 0.75
CA GLY A 304 1.00 4.16 1.35
C GLY A 304 0.44 2.98 0.58
N ALA A 305 -0.82 3.08 0.14
CA ALA A 305 -1.48 2.02 -0.63
C ALA A 305 -0.80 1.71 -1.97
N TYR A 306 -0.26 2.71 -2.66
CA TYR A 306 0.47 2.47 -3.90
C TYR A 306 1.94 2.09 -3.65
N SER A 307 2.57 2.63 -2.61
CA SER A 307 3.99 2.45 -2.31
C SER A 307 4.35 0.99 -2.00
N SER A 308 3.52 0.31 -1.20
CA SER A 308 3.72 -1.11 -0.84
C SER A 308 3.73 -2.03 -2.07
N VAL A 309 2.81 -1.80 -2.99
CA VAL A 309 2.56 -2.58 -4.21
C VAL A 309 3.58 -2.24 -5.30
N LEU A 310 3.80 -0.94 -5.56
CA LEU A 310 4.50 -0.46 -6.75
C LEU A 310 5.97 -0.13 -6.51
N ILE A 311 6.37 0.12 -5.26
CA ILE A 311 7.74 0.54 -4.91
C ILE A 311 8.43 -0.51 -4.05
N ALA A 312 7.87 -0.83 -2.88
CA ALA A 312 8.50 -1.71 -1.91
C ALA A 312 8.69 -3.14 -2.46
N THR A 313 7.64 -3.73 -3.07
CA THR A 313 7.73 -5.10 -3.60
C THR A 313 8.70 -5.22 -4.79
N PRO A 314 8.67 -4.34 -5.81
CA PRO A 314 9.67 -4.40 -6.88
C PRO A 314 11.09 -4.11 -6.40
N LEU A 315 11.28 -3.21 -5.42
CA LEU A 315 12.58 -2.97 -4.81
C LEU A 315 13.15 -4.25 -4.18
N LEU A 316 12.33 -4.97 -3.41
CA LEU A 316 12.69 -6.27 -2.86
C LEU A 316 13.09 -7.26 -3.97
N CYS A 317 12.31 -7.33 -5.04
CA CYS A 317 12.60 -8.23 -6.16
C CYS A 317 13.95 -7.91 -6.81
N LEU A 318 14.28 -6.64 -7.03
CA LEU A 318 15.57 -6.22 -7.57
C LEU A 318 16.74 -6.65 -6.66
N MET A 319 16.61 -6.45 -5.34
CA MET A 319 17.63 -6.86 -4.37
C MET A 319 17.80 -8.39 -4.29
N ARG A 320 16.74 -9.15 -4.57
CA ARG A 320 16.74 -10.62 -4.53
C ARG A 320 17.25 -11.24 -5.82
N GLU A 321 16.86 -10.71 -6.95
CA GLU A 321 17.33 -11.20 -8.24
C GLU A 321 18.79 -10.85 -8.53
N ALA A 322 19.35 -9.90 -7.78
CA ALA A 322 20.79 -9.66 -7.77
C ALA A 322 21.60 -10.84 -7.16
N GLU A 323 20.99 -11.71 -6.34
CA GLU A 323 21.67 -12.82 -5.68
C GLU A 323 22.13 -13.92 -6.67
N PRO A 324 23.33 -14.50 -6.48
CA PRO A 324 23.83 -15.58 -7.32
C PRO A 324 22.86 -16.77 -7.43
N ALA A 325 22.31 -17.22 -6.29
CA ALA A 325 21.38 -18.34 -6.26
C ALA A 325 20.09 -18.09 -7.09
N MET A 326 19.60 -16.86 -7.10
CA MET A 326 18.41 -16.48 -7.87
C MET A 326 18.73 -16.33 -9.37
N LYS A 327 19.92 -15.81 -9.72
CA LYS A 327 20.42 -15.77 -11.10
C LYS A 327 20.56 -17.17 -11.69
N GLU A 328 21.17 -18.10 -10.94
CA GLU A 328 21.28 -19.50 -11.34
C GLU A 328 19.90 -20.14 -11.49
N HIS A 329 19.00 -19.93 -10.55
CA HIS A 329 17.64 -20.46 -10.63
C HIS A 329 16.90 -19.94 -11.87
N ARG A 330 16.95 -18.64 -12.16
CA ARG A 330 16.38 -18.05 -13.38
C ARG A 330 17.01 -18.65 -14.64
N ALA A 331 18.33 -18.81 -14.67
CA ALA A 331 19.02 -19.44 -15.80
C ALA A 331 18.58 -20.91 -16.00
N ARG A 332 18.39 -21.68 -14.91
CA ARG A 332 17.85 -23.04 -14.97
C ARG A 332 16.44 -23.07 -15.54
N LEU A 333 15.57 -22.14 -15.13
CA LEU A 333 14.21 -22.03 -15.67
C LEU A 333 14.24 -21.68 -17.16
N ALA A 334 15.06 -20.70 -17.57
CA ALA A 334 15.22 -20.34 -18.97
C ALA A 334 15.66 -21.54 -19.84
N ARG A 335 16.67 -22.29 -19.38
CA ARG A 335 17.13 -23.52 -20.07
C ARG A 335 16.02 -24.58 -20.18
N ARG A 336 15.20 -24.75 -19.14
CA ARG A 336 14.05 -25.69 -19.16
C ARG A 336 13.00 -25.26 -20.18
N VAL A 337 12.70 -23.97 -20.26
CA VAL A 337 11.76 -23.42 -21.25
C VAL A 337 12.30 -23.63 -22.66
N THR A 338 13.56 -23.27 -22.93
CA THR A 338 14.21 -23.49 -24.24
C THR A 338 14.20 -24.97 -24.65
N ARG A 339 14.51 -25.88 -23.71
CA ARG A 339 14.48 -27.33 -23.98
C ARG A 339 13.07 -27.85 -24.29
N ARG A 340 12.04 -27.30 -23.64
CA ARG A 340 10.63 -27.67 -23.89
C ARG A 340 10.09 -27.09 -25.20
N SER A 341 10.59 -25.92 -25.61
CA SER A 341 10.20 -25.24 -26.84
C SER A 341 11.01 -25.63 -28.07
N ALA A 342 12.06 -26.46 -27.91
CA ALA A 342 12.80 -27.00 -29.03
C ALA A 342 11.90 -27.94 -29.85
N PRO A 343 11.90 -27.84 -31.20
CA PRO A 343 11.19 -28.79 -32.05
C PRO A 343 11.62 -30.22 -31.71
N ALA A 344 10.66 -31.15 -31.66
CA ALA A 344 10.99 -32.56 -31.55
C ALA A 344 11.96 -32.91 -32.69
N ALA A 345 13.13 -33.44 -32.33
CA ALA A 345 14.08 -33.92 -33.33
C ALA A 345 13.34 -34.91 -34.25
N PRO A 346 13.53 -34.83 -35.59
CA PRO A 346 12.87 -35.76 -36.50
C PRO A 346 13.16 -37.19 -36.03
N SER A 347 12.11 -37.94 -35.74
CA SER A 347 12.23 -39.35 -35.38
C SER A 347 13.03 -40.04 -36.48
N ALA A 348 14.17 -40.64 -36.12
CA ALA A 348 14.96 -41.45 -37.03
C ALA A 348 14.00 -42.45 -37.73
N PRO A 349 14.13 -42.67 -39.05
CA PRO A 349 13.25 -43.59 -39.75
C PRO A 349 13.34 -44.94 -39.04
N VAL A 350 12.19 -45.43 -38.58
CA VAL A 350 12.07 -46.80 -38.08
C VAL A 350 12.52 -47.70 -39.21
N ALA A 351 13.68 -48.33 -39.05
CA ALA A 351 14.13 -49.35 -39.98
C ALA A 351 13.10 -50.49 -39.93
N THR A 352 12.22 -50.54 -40.92
CA THR A 352 11.38 -51.69 -41.19
C THR A 352 12.33 -52.84 -41.48
N VAL A 353 12.51 -53.71 -40.50
CA VAL A 353 13.18 -54.99 -40.72
C VAL A 353 12.28 -55.78 -41.66
N ALA A 354 12.70 -55.90 -42.92
CA ALA A 354 12.05 -56.76 -43.89
C ALA A 354 12.17 -58.20 -43.38
N VAL A 355 11.03 -58.83 -43.06
CA VAL A 355 10.96 -60.26 -42.83
C VAL A 355 11.24 -60.92 -44.18
N GLN A 356 12.42 -61.52 -44.34
CA GLN A 356 12.68 -62.45 -45.43
C GLN A 356 11.79 -63.68 -45.24
N GLU A 357 10.98 -64.01 -46.24
CA GLU A 357 10.26 -65.28 -46.32
C GLU A 357 11.25 -66.43 -46.16
N ALA A 358 11.17 -67.12 -45.03
CA ALA A 358 11.92 -68.34 -44.80
C ALA A 358 11.38 -69.42 -45.74
N SER A 359 12.25 -69.87 -46.64
CA SER A 359 12.04 -71.04 -47.48
C SER A 359 11.69 -72.26 -46.63
N THR A 360 10.75 -73.06 -47.13
CA THR A 360 10.22 -74.28 -46.54
C THR A 360 11.32 -75.32 -46.27
N LEU A 361 11.81 -75.36 -45.03
CA LEU A 361 12.60 -76.48 -44.51
C LEU A 361 11.66 -77.51 -43.90
N LYS A 362 11.67 -78.71 -44.49
CA LYS A 362 10.93 -79.90 -44.05
C LYS A 362 11.27 -80.24 -42.59
N LEU A 363 10.25 -80.33 -41.75
CA LEU A 363 10.34 -80.85 -40.39
C LEU A 363 10.61 -82.36 -40.40
N ALA A 364 11.66 -82.79 -39.70
CA ALA A 364 11.81 -84.16 -39.21
C ALA A 364 11.18 -84.28 -37.82
N PRO A 365 10.57 -85.42 -37.46
CA PRO A 365 9.88 -85.56 -36.18
C PRO A 365 10.91 -85.69 -35.05
N VAL A 366 10.80 -84.83 -34.04
CA VAL A 366 11.56 -84.94 -32.79
C VAL A 366 10.61 -85.39 -31.68
N ALA A 367 11.07 -86.39 -30.93
CA ALA A 367 10.34 -87.09 -29.90
C ALA A 367 9.83 -86.17 -28.77
N THR A 368 8.66 -86.52 -28.25
CA THR A 368 8.02 -85.92 -27.07
C THR A 368 8.86 -86.17 -25.83
N THR A 369 9.39 -85.10 -25.24
CA THR A 369 9.82 -85.08 -23.84
C THR A 369 8.92 -84.12 -23.07
N ASP A 370 8.42 -84.61 -21.93
CA ASP A 370 7.43 -84.00 -21.06
C ASP A 370 7.76 -82.56 -20.64
N VAL A 371 6.75 -81.70 -20.70
CA VAL A 371 6.79 -80.33 -20.16
C VAL A 371 6.23 -80.38 -18.72
N PRO A 372 6.96 -79.88 -17.71
CA PRO A 372 6.44 -79.81 -16.34
C PRO A 372 5.27 -78.81 -16.24
N ASP A 373 4.20 -79.27 -15.59
CA ASP A 373 3.02 -78.50 -15.24
C ASP A 373 3.36 -77.38 -14.23
N LEU A 374 3.26 -76.11 -14.67
CA LEU A 374 3.47 -74.93 -13.83
C LEU A 374 2.17 -74.43 -13.14
N SER A 375 1.15 -75.28 -13.01
CA SER A 375 -0.14 -74.89 -12.39
C SER A 375 -0.15 -74.90 -10.85
N GLN A 376 0.98 -75.07 -10.16
CA GLN A 376 1.02 -74.99 -8.69
C GLN A 376 2.02 -73.95 -8.17
N GLY A 377 1.53 -72.71 -8.00
CA GLY A 377 2.36 -71.64 -7.44
C GLY A 377 1.64 -70.33 -7.10
N PHE A 378 0.33 -70.31 -6.88
CA PHE A 378 -0.37 -69.13 -6.35
C PHE A 378 -1.30 -69.51 -5.19
N LYS A 379 -0.71 -69.63 -3.99
CA LYS A 379 -1.45 -69.55 -2.72
C LYS A 379 -0.79 -68.51 -1.83
N GLN A 380 -1.16 -67.25 -2.01
CA GLN A 380 -1.11 -66.25 -0.94
C GLN A 380 -2.22 -65.22 -1.17
N PRO A 381 -3.19 -65.08 -0.26
CA PRO A 381 -4.20 -64.03 -0.35
C PRO A 381 -3.56 -62.66 -0.09
N PRO A 382 -4.06 -61.58 -0.72
CA PRO A 382 -3.52 -60.24 -0.52
C PRO A 382 -3.75 -59.77 0.91
N ALA A 383 -2.68 -59.33 1.58
CA ALA A 383 -2.75 -58.71 2.88
C ALA A 383 -3.61 -57.43 2.82
N ALA A 384 -4.62 -57.35 3.69
CA ALA A 384 -5.47 -56.18 3.84
C ALA A 384 -4.63 -54.98 4.28
N ARG A 385 -4.60 -53.94 3.44
CA ARG A 385 -3.93 -52.67 3.74
C ARG A 385 -4.73 -51.91 4.80
N VAL A 386 -4.24 -51.92 6.04
CA VAL A 386 -4.81 -51.12 7.14
C VAL A 386 -4.55 -49.64 6.87
N GLN A 387 -5.62 -48.84 6.71
CA GLN A 387 -5.53 -47.39 6.69
C GLN A 387 -5.28 -46.86 8.11
N PRO A 388 -4.39 -45.87 8.31
CA PRO A 388 -4.23 -45.25 9.62
C PRO A 388 -5.50 -44.46 9.97
N SER A 389 -6.12 -44.80 11.10
CA SER A 389 -7.29 -44.10 11.62
C SER A 389 -6.91 -42.69 12.10
N LYS A 390 -7.77 -41.71 11.79
CA LYS A 390 -7.65 -40.34 12.28
C LYS A 390 -7.91 -40.34 13.80
N SER A 391 -6.91 -39.99 14.60
CA SER A 391 -7.11 -39.73 16.02
C SER A 391 -8.03 -38.51 16.20
N SER A 392 -9.13 -38.70 16.93
CA SER A 392 -10.04 -37.63 17.34
C SER A 392 -9.37 -36.70 18.35
N ARG A 393 -9.76 -35.42 18.33
CA ARG A 393 -9.21 -34.29 19.10
C ARG A 393 -9.37 -34.40 20.64
N ALA A 394 -9.87 -35.51 21.17
CA ALA A 394 -10.18 -35.70 22.58
C ALA A 394 -9.04 -36.33 23.42
N ASP A 395 -8.05 -36.99 22.80
CA ASP A 395 -6.94 -37.65 23.53
C ASP A 395 -5.73 -36.76 23.84
N ARG A 396 -5.88 -35.42 23.73
CA ARG A 396 -4.87 -34.46 24.20
C ARG A 396 -5.38 -33.72 25.45
N LYS A 397 -5.56 -34.43 26.56
CA LYS A 397 -5.62 -33.85 27.89
C LYS A 397 -4.86 -34.71 28.90
N LYS A 398 -3.62 -34.29 29.19
CA LYS A 398 -2.91 -34.15 30.49
C LYS A 398 -2.90 -35.33 31.49
N PRO A 399 -1.92 -35.41 32.42
CA PRO A 399 -0.97 -34.37 32.87
C PRO A 399 0.36 -34.31 32.14
#